data_AF-A0A8J3BEQ4-F1
#
_entry.id   AF-A0A8J3BEQ4-F1
#
_cell.length_a   1.000
_cell.length_b   1.000
_cell.length_c   1.000
_cell.angle_alpha   90.00
_cell.angle_beta   90.00
_cell.angle_gamma   90.00
#
_symmetry.space_group_name_H-M   'P 1'
#
loop_
_entity.id
_entity.type
_entity.pdbx_description
1 polymer ?
#
loop_
_entity_poly.entity_id
_entity_poly.type
_entity_poly.pdbx_seq_one_letter_code
_entity_poly.pdbx_strand_id
1 'polypeptide(L)' 'MILIFPNRESALRLLGALLMEIDEKWASGKKYLGMTEYLEWRAAQEAEASAKVVRVS' A
#
# COMPACT_ATOMS: atom_id res chain seq x y z
N MET A 1 -0.59 13.76 40.27
CA MET A 1 -0.06 13.76 38.89
C MET A 1 0.49 12.36 38.63
N ILE A 2 -0.17 11.56 37.80
CA ILE A 2 0.28 10.19 37.51
C ILE A 2 1.43 10.31 36.52
N LEU A 3 2.64 9.95 36.95
CA LEU A 3 3.77 9.76 36.04
C LEU A 3 3.46 8.50 35.24
N ILE A 4 2.83 8.64 34.06
CA ILE A 4 2.27 7.49 33.33
C ILE A 4 3.36 6.46 32.97
N PHE A 5 4.65 6.83 33.03
CA PHE A 5 5.75 5.88 32.95
C PHE A 5 6.89 6.20 33.92
N PRO A 6 7.01 5.50 35.06
CA PRO A 6 8.16 5.61 35.96
C PRO A 6 9.42 4.90 35.44
N ASN A 7 9.33 4.20 34.29
CA ASN A 7 10.40 3.35 33.76
C ASN A 7 10.56 3.52 32.23
N ARG A 8 11.80 3.70 31.77
CA ARG A 8 12.16 3.83 30.34
C ARG A 8 11.71 2.62 29.52
N GLU A 9 11.83 1.42 30.08
CA GLU A 9 11.39 0.18 29.44
C GLU A 9 9.88 0.17 29.15
N SER A 10 9.07 0.70 30.08
CA SER A 10 7.62 0.75 29.88
C SER A 10 7.22 1.77 28.81
N ALA A 11 7.96 2.89 28.69
CA ALA A 11 7.77 3.86 27.62
C ALA A 11 8.14 3.28 26.24
N LEU A 12 9.23 2.51 26.16
CA LEU A 12 9.63 1.82 24.93
C LEU A 12 8.58 0.80 24.47
N ARG A 13 8.00 0.04 25.42
CA ARG A 13 6.93 -0.92 25.11
C ARG A 13 5.67 -0.22 24.58
N LEU A 14 5.27 0.90 25.19
CA LEU A 14 4.12 1.67 24.70
C LEU A 14 4.38 2.23 23.30
N LEU A 15 5.58 2.77 23.08
CA LEU A 15 5.96 3.32 21.78
C LEU A 15 5.97 2.23 20.69
N GLY A 16 6.49 1.05 21.00
CA GLY A 16 6.45 -0.10 20.10
C GLY A 16 5.02 -0.54 19.77
N ALA A 17 4.14 -0.61 20.77
CA ALA A 17 2.73 -0.94 20.55
C ALA A 17 2.02 0.11 19.68
N LEU A 18 2.27 1.39 19.92
CA LEU A 18 1.71 2.49 19.11
C LEU A 18 2.21 2.44 17.66
N LEU A 19 3.50 2.19 17.45
CA LEU A 19 4.06 2.06 16.11
C LEU A 19 3.45 0.88 15.35
N MET A 20 3.23 -0.25 16.02
CA MET A 20 2.59 -1.42 15.43
C MET A 20 1.14 -1.14 15.03
N GLU A 21 0.39 -0.39 15.84
CA GLU A 21 -0.98 0.04 15.52
C GLU A 21 -1.01 1.01 14.30
N ILE A 22 -0.01 1.89 14.18
CA ILE A 22 0.12 2.78 13.02
C ILE A 22 0.47 1.97 11.77
N ASP A 23 1.41 1.03 11.85
CA ASP A 23 1.80 0.17 10.75
C ASP A 23 0.60 -0.64 10.24
N GLU A 24 -0.19 -1.24 11.12
CA GLU A 24 -1.40 -1.97 10.76
C GLU A 24 -2.42 -1.06 10.06
N LYS A 25 -2.59 0.19 10.51
CA LYS A 25 -3.46 1.18 9.85
C LYS A 25 -2.95 1.62 8.48
N TRP A 26 -1.64 1.66 8.27
CA TRP A 26 -1.04 2.02 6.98
C TRP A 26 -1.06 0.84 6.01
N ALA A 27 -0.79 -0.38 6.50
CA ALA A 27 -0.87 -1.62 5.75
C ALA A 27 -2.32 -1.97 5.35
N SER A 28 -3.29 -1.73 6.22
CA SER A 28 -4.73 -1.86 5.92
C SER A 28 -5.35 -0.60 5.29
N GLY A 29 -4.58 0.49 5.23
CA GLY A 29 -5.00 1.78 4.71
C GLY A 29 -5.40 1.71 3.24
N LYS A 30 -6.26 2.65 2.83
CA LYS A 30 -6.82 2.72 1.46
C LYS A 30 -5.70 2.60 0.43
N LYS A 31 -5.85 1.69 -0.55
CA LYS A 31 -5.07 1.71 -1.80
C LYS A 31 -5.35 3.04 -2.50
N TYR A 32 -4.53 4.06 -2.22
CA TYR A 32 -4.66 5.38 -2.83
C TYR A 32 -4.36 5.36 -4.33
N LEU A 33 -3.66 4.33 -4.81
CA LEU A 33 -3.35 4.13 -6.23
C LEU A 33 -3.83 2.75 -6.67
N GLY A 34 -5.10 2.68 -7.09
CA GLY A 34 -5.64 1.51 -7.78
C GLY A 34 -5.12 1.48 -9.21
N MET A 35 -4.15 0.63 -9.51
CA MET A 35 -3.58 0.50 -10.87
C MET A 35 -4.50 -0.24 -11.85
N THR A 36 -5.71 -0.62 -11.43
CA THR A 36 -6.64 -1.42 -12.24
C THR A 36 -6.94 -0.78 -13.59
N GLU A 37 -7.37 0.49 -13.61
CA GLU A 37 -7.69 1.22 -14.83
C GLU A 37 -6.47 1.36 -15.75
N TYR A 38 -5.29 1.63 -15.17
CA TYR A 38 -4.04 1.72 -15.93
C TYR A 38 -3.63 0.38 -16.55
N LEU A 39 -3.81 -0.73 -15.82
CA LEU A 39 -3.51 -2.07 -16.30
C LEU A 39 -4.47 -2.50 -17.41
N GLU A 40 -5.76 -2.17 -17.28
CA GLU A 40 -6.78 -2.40 -18.32
C GLU A 40 -6.46 -1.61 -19.59
N TRP A 41 -6.11 -0.33 -19.46
CA TRP A 41 -5.69 0.49 -20.60
C TRP A 41 -4.44 -0.08 -21.28
N ARG A 42 -3.43 -0.48 -20.50
CA ARG A 42 -2.21 -1.09 -21.06
C ARG A 42 -2.50 -2.37 -21.84
N ALA A 43 -3.34 -3.26 -21.28
CA ALA A 43 -3.70 -4.51 -21.93
C ALA A 43 -4.45 -4.29 -23.25
N ALA A 44 -5.33 -3.29 -23.31
CA ALA A 44 -6.03 -2.91 -24.54
C ALA A 44 -5.05 -2.44 -25.63
N GLN A 45 -4.06 -1.62 -25.26
CA GLN A 45 -3.02 -1.14 -26.19
C GLN A 45 -2.14 -2.28 -26.74
N GLU A 46 -1.75 -3.24 -25.89
CA GLU A 46 -0.96 -4.40 -26.30
C GLU A 46 -1.76 -5.32 -27.25
N ALA A 47 -3.06 -5.52 -26.99
CA ALA A 47 -3.94 -6.27 -27.86
C ALA A 47 -4.13 -5.60 -29.23
N GLU A 48 -4.29 -4.27 -29.26
CA GLU A 48 -4.41 -3.51 -30.51
C GLU A 48 -3.11 -3.55 -31.34
N ALA A 49 -1.94 -3.44 -30.68
CA ALA A 49 -0.65 -3.57 -31.32
C ALA A 49 -0.47 -4.95 -31.97
N SER A 50 -0.79 -6.02 -31.24
CA SER A 50 -0.74 -7.40 -31.77
C SER A 50 -1.71 -7.61 -32.93
N ALA A 51 -2.92 -7.07 -32.83
CA ALA A 51 -3.94 -7.18 -33.88
C ALA A 51 -3.60 -6.38 -35.16
N LYS A 52 -2.77 -5.33 -35.05
CA LYS A 52 -2.21 -4.64 -36.23
C LYS A 52 -1.11 -5.45 -36.89
N VAL A 53 -0.25 -6.12 -36.10
CA VAL A 53 0.82 -6.98 -36.63
C VAL A 53 0.24 -8.17 -37.42
N VAL A 54 -0.81 -8.82 -36.92
CA VAL A 54 -1.46 -9.96 -37.59
C VAL A 54 -2.16 -9.57 -38.91
N ARG A 55 -2.62 -8.31 -39.03
CA ARG A 55 -3.30 -7.83 -40.25
C ARG A 55 -2.34 -7.42 -41.37
N VAL A 56 -1.07 -7.21 -41.05
CA VAL A 56 -0.03 -6.78 -42.00
C VAL A 56 0.73 -7.99 -42.59
N SER A 57 0.56 -9.18 -42.01
CA SER A 57 1.11 -10.46 -42.46
C SER A 57 0.15 -11.28 -43.32
#